data_AF-A0A946N1H0-F1
#
_entry.id   AF-A0A946N1H0-F1
#
_cell.length_a   1.000
_cell.length_b   1.000
_cell.length_c   1.000
_cell.angle_alpha   90.00
_cell.angle_beta   90.00
_cell.angle_gamma   90.00
#
_symmetry.space_group_name_H-M   'P 1'
#
loop_
_entity.id
_entity.type
_entity.pdbx_description
1 polymer ?
#
loop_
_entity_poly.entity_id
_entity_poly.type
_entity_poly.pdbx_seq_one_letter_code
_entity_poly.pdbx_strand_id
1 'polypeptide(L)' 'MLNFRIDNLRGDLYGGLTAGVVALPLALAFGEASGAGPIAGLYGAIFVGFFAALFGGTESQISG' A
#
# COMPACT_ATOMS: atom_id res chain seq x y z
N MET A 1 14.05 -5.76 -8.40
CA MET A 1 14.13 -4.53 -9.22
C MET A 1 14.41 -3.29 -8.34
N LEU A 2 15.19 -3.47 -7.26
CA LEU A 2 15.29 -2.50 -6.18
C LEU A 2 16.23 -1.36 -6.55
N ASN A 3 15.63 -0.23 -6.93
CA ASN A 3 16.32 1.01 -7.24
C ASN A 3 15.81 2.11 -6.29
N PHE A 4 16.38 2.19 -5.10
CA PHE A 4 16.01 3.23 -4.13
C PHE A 4 16.69 4.55 -4.48
N ARG A 5 15.89 5.49 -5.00
CA ARG A 5 16.32 6.85 -5.29
C ARG A 5 15.94 7.77 -4.13
N ILE A 6 16.90 8.52 -3.62
CA ILE A 6 16.67 9.46 -2.49
C ILE A 6 16.27 10.85 -3.01
N ASP A 7 16.48 11.08 -4.31
CA ASP A 7 16.22 12.32 -5.03
C ASP A 7 14.75 12.77 -4.92
N ASN A 8 13.82 11.82 -4.78
CA ASN A 8 12.38 12.05 -4.71
C ASN A 8 11.75 11.79 -3.33
N LEU A 9 12.55 11.71 -2.26
CA LEU A 9 12.07 11.35 -0.92
C LEU A 9 10.87 12.16 -0.43
N ARG A 10 10.83 13.47 -0.74
CA ARG A 10 9.66 14.32 -0.41
C ARG A 10 8.40 13.88 -1.17
N GLY A 11 8.52 13.65 -2.47
CA GLY A 11 7.41 13.22 -3.32
C GLY A 11 6.88 11.85 -2.89
N ASP A 12 7.78 10.91 -2.61
CA ASP A 12 7.44 9.56 -2.17
C ASP A 12 6.74 9.57 -0.81
N LEU A 13 7.18 10.43 0.11
CA LEU A 13 6.55 10.56 1.43
C LEU A 13 5.12 11.11 1.32
N TYR A 14 4.92 12.22 0.60
CA TYR A 14 3.58 12.80 0.42
C TYR A 14 2.67 11.89 -0.42
N GLY A 15 3.21 11.27 -1.46
CA GLY A 15 2.51 10.31 -2.30
C GLY A 15 2.05 9.08 -1.50
N GLY A 16 2.95 8.49 -0.72
CA GLY A 16 2.65 7.35 0.15
C GLY A 16 1.62 7.69 1.23
N LEU A 17 1.71 8.88 1.84
CA LEU A 17 0.75 9.31 2.86
C LEU A 17 -0.64 9.55 2.26
N THR A 18 -0.72 10.18 1.10
CA THR A 18 -1.99 10.39 0.38
C THR A 18 -2.59 9.06 -0.08
N ALA A 19 -1.78 8.17 -0.65
CA ALA A 19 -2.21 6.84 -1.04
C ALA A 19 -2.71 6.03 0.16
N GLY A 20 -2.03 6.10 1.31
CA GLY A 20 -2.44 5.45 2.55
C GLY A 20 -3.81 5.92 3.04
N VAL A 21 -4.06 7.24 3.03
CA VAL A 21 -5.37 7.81 3.42
C VAL A 21 -6.50 7.31 2.52
N VAL A 22 -6.24 7.16 1.21
CA VAL A 22 -7.23 6.65 0.25
C VAL A 22 -7.41 5.13 0.36
N ALA A 23 -6.34 4.38 0.63
CA ALA A 23 -6.35 2.92 0.72
C ALA A 23 -6.99 2.39 2.00
N LEU A 24 -6.86 3.11 3.13
CA LEU A 24 -7.38 2.69 4.44
C LEU A 24 -8.89 2.35 4.43
N PRO A 25 -9.80 3.22 3.94
CA PRO A 25 -11.22 2.88 3.89
C PRO A 25 -11.52 1.72 2.92
N LEU A 26 -10.78 1.61 1.82
CA LEU A 26 -10.94 0.52 0.84
C LEU A 26 -10.56 -0.84 1.45
N ALA A 27 -9.44 -0.90 2.18
CA ALA A 27 -8.96 -2.09 2.84
C ALA A 27 -9.94 -2.61 3.91
N LEU A 28 -10.50 -1.69 4.71
CA LEU A 28 -11.51 -2.04 5.72
C LEU A 28 -12.81 -2.54 5.06
N ALA A 29 -13.27 -1.86 4.01
CA ALA A 29 -14.48 -2.23 3.29
C ALA A 29 -14.36 -3.60 2.61
N PHE A 30 -13.21 -3.89 1.96
CA PHE A 30 -12.97 -5.19 1.34
C PHE A 30 -12.71 -6.30 2.36
N GLY A 31 -12.06 -5.99 3.48
CA GLY A 31 -11.93 -6.91 4.61
C GLY A 31 -13.29 -7.37 5.12
N GLU A 32 -14.22 -6.45 5.35
CA GLU A 32 -15.60 -6.77 5.72
C GLU A 32 -16.35 -7.51 4.59
N ALA A 33 -16.29 -7.03 3.35
CA ALA A 33 -16.99 -7.65 2.22
C ALA A 33 -16.53 -9.08 1.93
N SER A 34 -15.28 -9.43 2.29
CA SER A 34 -14.73 -10.78 2.16
C SER A 34 -15.25 -11.76 3.22
N GLY A 35 -15.86 -11.28 4.30
CA GLY A 35 -16.26 -12.08 5.45
C GLY A 35 -15.11 -12.46 6.41
N ALA A 36 -13.85 -12.07 6.10
CA ALA A 36 -12.69 -12.26 6.98
C ALA A 36 -12.55 -11.15 8.05
N GLY A 37 -13.30 -10.06 7.90
CA GLY A 37 -13.33 -8.90 8.80
C GLY A 37 -12.37 -7.78 8.40
N PRO A 38 -12.56 -6.56 8.91
CA PRO A 38 -11.81 -5.38 8.49
C PRO A 38 -10.33 -5.48 8.85
N ILE A 39 -10.04 -6.14 9.97
CA ILE A 39 -8.67 -6.40 10.44
C ILE A 39 -7.89 -7.20 9.40
N ALA A 40 -8.51 -8.21 8.78
CA ALA A 40 -7.86 -9.01 7.75
C ALA A 40 -7.54 -8.17 6.51
N GLY A 41 -8.46 -7.28 6.10
CA GLY A 41 -8.24 -6.32 5.02
C GLY A 41 -7.10 -5.34 5.32
N LEU A 42 -7.03 -4.83 6.56
CA LEU A 42 -5.95 -3.94 6.98
C LEU A 42 -4.58 -4.64 6.96
N TYR A 43 -4.48 -5.85 7.51
CA TYR A 43 -3.24 -6.64 7.45
C TYR A 43 -2.87 -6.98 6.01
N GLY A 44 -3.85 -7.36 5.18
CA GLY A 44 -3.67 -7.61 3.76
C GLY A 44 -3.03 -6.42 3.06
N ALA A 45 -3.62 -5.22 3.22
CA ALA A 45 -3.11 -4.00 2.61
C ALA A 45 -1.67 -3.66 3.03
N ILE A 46 -1.34 -3.83 4.32
CA ILE A 46 0.01 -3.55 4.84
C ILE A 46 1.04 -4.52 4.26
N PHE A 47 0.79 -5.83 4.36
CA PHE A 47 1.75 -6.83 3.94
C PHE A 47 1.89 -6.87 2.42
N VAL A 48 0.77 -6.83 1.68
CA VAL A 48 0.79 -6.80 0.22
C VAL A 48 1.49 -5.52 -0.25
N GLY A 49 1.14 -4.35 0.29
CA GLY A 49 1.80 -3.10 -0.08
C GLY A 49 3.30 -3.10 0.20
N PHE A 50 3.73 -3.59 1.36
CA PHE A 50 5.16 -3.66 1.71
C PHE A 50 5.95 -4.59 0.77
N PHE A 51 5.47 -5.82 0.59
CA PHE A 51 6.17 -6.81 -0.24
C PHE A 51 6.10 -6.48 -1.73
N ALA A 52 4.96 -5.96 -2.22
CA ALA A 52 4.82 -5.51 -3.59
C ALA A 52 5.70 -4.28 -3.89
N ALA A 53 5.82 -3.33 -2.96
CA ALA A 53 6.73 -2.19 -3.14
C ALA A 53 8.21 -2.64 -3.17
N LEU A 54 8.58 -3.64 -2.37
CA LEU A 54 9.97 -4.12 -2.29
C LEU A 54 10.35 -5.04 -3.46
N PHE A 55 9.45 -5.90 -3.91
CA PHE A 55 9.77 -6.90 -4.94
C PHE A 55 9.13 -6.62 -6.30
N GLY A 56 8.31 -5.57 -6.40
CA GLY A 56 7.54 -5.21 -7.58
C GLY A 56 8.35 -4.64 -8.74
N GLY A 57 7.66 -4.51 -9.87
CA GLY A 57 8.22 -4.09 -11.15
C GLY A 57 7.91 -2.64 -11.55
N THR A 58 7.32 -1.84 -10.66
CA THR A 58 6.92 -0.46 -10.98
C THR A 58 7.07 0.41 -9.74
N GLU A 59 7.85 1.50 -9.85
CA GLU A 59 8.21 2.36 -8.71
C GLU A 59 7.01 3.09 -8.09
N SER A 60 5.95 3.37 -8.87
CA SER A 60 4.78 4.13 -8.42
C SER A 60 3.52 3.28 -8.22
N GLN A 61 3.60 1.95 -8.31
CA GLN A 61 2.44 1.08 -8.14
C GLN A 61 2.05 0.98 -6.67
N ILE A 62 0.76 1.21 -6.39
CA ILE A 62 0.17 0.99 -5.07
C ILE A 62 -0.53 -0.37 -5.08
N SER A 63 -0.25 -1.20 -4.08
CA SER A 63 -0.88 -2.51 -3.90
C SER A 63 -1.38 -2.62 -2.47
N GLY A 64 -2.56 -3.23 -2.30
CA GLY A 64 -3.17 -3.45 -1.00
C GLY A 64 -4.55 -4.06 -1.11
#